data_AF-A0A4U5PN32-F1
#
_entry.id   AF-A0A4U5PN32-F1
#
_cell.length_a   1.000
_cell.length_b   1.000
_cell.length_c   1.000
_cell.angle_alpha   90.00
_cell.angle_beta   90.00
_cell.angle_gamma   90.00
#
_symmetry.space_group_name_H-M   'P 1'
#
loop_
_entity.id
_entity.type
_entity.pdbx_description
1 polymer ?
#
loop_
_entity_poly.entity_id
_entity_poly.type
_entity_poly.pdbx_seq_one_letter_code
_entity_poly.pdbx_strand_id
1 'polypeptide(L)'
;MTICLFSIGVTLTFIGQGQVGIAMAILFVCSNVAFFSVGIGPVCWVLTSEIFPLRLRAQAAALGAVGNRVCSGLVAMSFLSVTRAISVGGTFFVFSVISAISVLFVYALVPETKGKSLEQIELLFKDEHEWQGSEIELGDVVHLVQKQ
;
A
#
# COMPACT_ATOMS: atom_id res chain seq x y z
N MET A 1 8.95 6.87 8.49
CA MET A 1 8.76 7.59 7.22
C MET A 1 8.10 8.95 7.41
N THR A 2 6.87 9.01 7.91
CA THR A 2 6.12 10.27 8.15
C THR A 2 6.90 11.31 8.95
N ILE A 3 7.48 10.90 10.07
CA ILE A 3 8.30 11.74 10.96
C ILE A 3 9.55 12.25 10.22
N CYS A 4 10.20 11.42 9.40
CA CYS A 4 11.38 11.82 8.62
C CYS A 4 11.03 12.88 7.58
N LEU A 5 9.89 12.73 6.88
CA LEU A 5 9.42 13.70 5.89
C LEU A 5 9.00 15.03 6.53
N PHE A 6 8.40 14.98 7.72
CA PHE A 6 8.07 16.17 8.48
C PHE A 6 9.34 16.91 8.94
N SER A 7 10.33 16.18 9.46
CA SER A 7 11.63 16.73 9.84
C SER A 7 12.41 17.35 8.67
N ILE A 8 12.30 16.78 7.45
CA ILE A 8 12.85 17.39 6.23
C ILE A 8 12.16 18.72 5.94
N GLY A 9 10.83 18.76 5.97
CA GLY A 9 10.05 19.98 5.75
C GLY A 9 10.41 21.09 6.75
N VAL A 10 10.53 20.75 8.04
CA VAL A 10 10.93 21.69 9.09
C VAL A 10 12.38 22.16 8.88
N THR A 11 13.30 21.26 8.56
CA THR A 11 14.71 21.61 8.31
C THR A 11 14.85 22.54 7.10
N LEU A 12 14.15 22.27 5.99
CA LEU A 12 14.21 23.12 4.80
C LEU A 12 13.61 24.52 5.04
N THR A 13 12.59 24.62 5.91
CA THR A 13 11.86 25.88 6.16
C THR A 13 12.57 26.75 7.19
N PHE A 14 13.23 26.17 8.20
CA PHE A 14 13.83 26.92 9.32
C PHE A 14 15.34 27.12 9.22
N ILE A 15 16.11 26.21 8.58
CA ILE A 15 17.59 26.29 8.55
C ILE A 15 18.14 26.98 7.29
N GLY A 16 17.31 27.19 6.27
CA GLY A 16 17.73 27.83 5.01
C GLY A 16 18.79 27.03 4.24
N GLN A 17 19.29 27.58 3.11
CA GLN A 17 20.26 26.93 2.21
C GLN A 17 21.69 26.82 2.77
N GLY A 18 21.87 26.70 4.10
CA GLY A 18 23.16 26.43 4.70
C GLY A 18 23.63 24.99 4.43
N GLN A 19 24.95 24.78 4.42
CA GLN A 19 25.56 23.45 4.23
C GLN A 19 25.04 22.40 5.23
N VAL A 20 24.72 22.83 6.46
CA VAL A 20 24.14 21.99 7.51
C VAL A 20 22.69 21.58 7.18
N GLY A 21 21.88 22.48 6.61
CA GLY A 21 20.51 22.19 6.21
C GLY A 21 20.43 21.15 5.10
N ILE A 22 21.32 21.27 4.11
CA ILE A 22 21.43 20.30 3.00
C ILE A 22 21.87 18.93 3.52
N ALA A 23 22.89 18.88 4.40
CA ALA A 23 23.37 17.63 4.98
C ALA A 23 22.27 16.90 5.79
N MET A 24 21.53 17.65 6.62
CA MET A 24 20.42 17.11 7.41
C MET A 24 19.27 16.61 6.53
N ALA A 25 18.91 17.36 5.48
CA ALA A 25 17.88 16.93 4.53
C ALA A 25 18.27 15.61 3.83
N ILE A 26 19.53 15.48 3.40
CA ILE A 26 20.04 14.24 2.79
C ILE A 26 19.95 13.07 3.79
N LEU A 27 20.40 13.28 5.04
CA LEU A 27 20.33 12.24 6.07
C LEU A 27 18.89 11.76 6.29
N PHE A 28 17.94 12.66 6.44
CA PHE A 28 16.55 12.29 6.65
C PHE A 28 15.92 11.61 5.41
N VAL A 29 16.29 12.02 4.19
CA VAL A 29 15.83 11.35 2.96
C VAL A 29 16.38 9.92 2.92
N CYS A 30 17.67 9.73 3.20
CA CYS A 30 18.29 8.41 3.26
C CYS A 30 17.64 7.53 4.34
N SER A 31 17.39 8.07 5.53
CA SER A 31 16.65 7.35 6.57
C SER A 31 15.24 6.98 6.11
N ASN A 32 14.51 7.88 5.44
CA ASN A 32 13.19 7.59 4.90
C ASN A 32 13.21 6.42 3.91
N VAL A 33 14.19 6.37 3.01
CA VAL A 33 14.38 5.26 2.07
C VAL A 33 14.72 3.96 2.81
N ALA A 34 15.56 4.01 3.84
CA ALA A 34 15.89 2.84 4.66
C ALA A 34 14.64 2.27 5.35
N PHE A 35 13.82 3.12 5.97
CA PHE A 35 12.55 2.70 6.60
C PHE A 35 11.54 2.16 5.58
N PHE A 36 11.47 2.74 4.38
CA PHE A 36 10.63 2.23 3.31
C PHE A 36 11.07 0.82 2.88
N SER A 37 12.37 0.62 2.72
CA SER A 37 12.95 -0.65 2.28
C SER A 37 12.78 -1.77 3.30
N VAL A 38 12.77 -1.45 4.60
CA VAL A 38 12.59 -2.45 5.68
C VAL A 38 11.11 -2.69 5.97
N GLY A 39 10.26 -1.67 5.87
CA GLY A 39 8.85 -1.74 6.24
C GLY A 39 7.92 -1.93 5.04
N ILE A 40 7.36 -0.81 4.56
CA ILE A 40 6.25 -0.79 3.60
C ILE A 40 6.58 -1.51 2.28
N GLY A 41 7.81 -1.41 1.79
CA GLY A 41 8.22 -2.04 0.53
C GLY A 41 7.95 -3.55 0.52
N PRO A 42 8.70 -4.37 1.28
CA PRO A 42 8.51 -5.81 1.30
C PRO A 42 7.18 -6.24 1.91
N VAL A 43 6.69 -5.55 2.95
CA VAL A 43 5.46 -5.93 3.64
C VAL A 43 4.24 -5.84 2.72
N CYS A 44 4.12 -4.82 1.88
CA CYS A 44 3.00 -4.73 0.93
C CYS A 44 3.00 -5.88 -0.09
N TRP A 45 4.17 -6.31 -0.57
CA TRP A 45 4.27 -7.45 -1.49
C TRP A 45 3.91 -8.77 -0.80
N VAL A 46 4.39 -8.97 0.42
CA VAL A 46 4.09 -10.17 1.23
C VAL A 46 2.61 -10.23 1.57
N LEU A 47 2.03 -9.13 2.06
CA LEU A 47 0.61 -9.02 2.39
C LEU A 47 -0.29 -9.32 1.17
N THR A 48 0.08 -8.82 -0.01
CA THR A 48 -0.63 -9.14 -1.27
C THR A 48 -0.55 -10.64 -1.60
N SER A 49 0.50 -11.35 -1.20
CA SER A 49 0.58 -12.80 -1.38
C SER A 49 -0.23 -13.60 -0.34
N GLU A 50 -0.44 -13.02 0.84
CA GLU A 50 -1.16 -13.66 1.97
C GLU A 50 -2.68 -13.46 1.89
N ILE A 51 -3.16 -12.32 1.41
CA ILE A 51 -4.60 -12.00 1.33
C ILE A 51 -5.28 -12.70 0.15
N PHE A 52 -4.57 -12.87 -0.99
CA PHE A 52 -5.20 -13.37 -2.21
C PHE A 52 -5.07 -14.90 -2.36
N PRO A 53 -6.16 -15.58 -2.80
CA PRO A 53 -6.15 -17.03 -3.02
C PRO A 53 -5.17 -17.40 -4.13
N LEU A 54 -4.63 -18.63 -4.08
CA LEU A 54 -3.55 -19.11 -4.96
C LEU A 54 -3.81 -18.86 -6.45
N ARG A 55 -5.07 -18.92 -6.88
CA ARG A 55 -5.49 -18.74 -8.28
C ARG A 55 -5.40 -17.28 -8.76
N LEU A 56 -5.62 -16.30 -7.87
CA LEU A 56 -5.69 -14.87 -8.21
C LEU A 56 -4.43 -14.10 -7.80
N ARG A 57 -3.52 -14.71 -7.03
CA ARG A 57 -2.30 -14.07 -6.53
C ARG A 57 -1.45 -13.42 -7.62
N ALA A 58 -1.26 -14.10 -8.75
CA ALA A 58 -0.48 -13.57 -9.86
C ALA A 58 -1.14 -12.34 -10.50
N GLN A 59 -2.48 -12.34 -10.63
CA GLN A 59 -3.23 -11.20 -11.17
C GLN A 59 -3.24 -10.01 -10.20
N ALA A 60 -3.44 -10.26 -8.91
CA ALA A 60 -3.39 -9.23 -7.87
C ALA A 60 -2.00 -8.58 -7.77
N ALA A 61 -0.93 -9.38 -7.81
CA ALA A 61 0.44 -8.88 -7.83
C ALA A 61 0.74 -8.05 -9.10
N ALA A 62 0.25 -8.49 -10.27
CA ALA A 62 0.39 -7.74 -11.51
C ALA A 62 -0.36 -6.40 -11.46
N LEU A 63 -1.60 -6.39 -10.96
CA LEU A 63 -2.38 -5.17 -10.82
C LEU A 63 -1.73 -4.19 -9.83
N GLY A 64 -1.21 -4.71 -8.70
CA GLY A 64 -0.43 -3.92 -7.74
C GLY A 64 0.84 -3.34 -8.36
N ALA A 65 1.56 -4.12 -9.17
CA ALA A 65 2.75 -3.66 -9.88
C ALA A 65 2.41 -2.53 -10.87
N VAL A 66 1.36 -2.70 -11.67
CA VAL A 66 0.88 -1.69 -12.62
C VAL A 66 0.45 -0.43 -11.88
N GLY A 67 -0.35 -0.56 -10.82
CA GLY A 67 -0.76 0.56 -9.97
C GLY A 67 0.44 1.33 -9.42
N ASN A 68 1.44 0.63 -8.86
CA ASN A 68 2.67 1.25 -8.37
C ASN A 68 3.44 1.99 -9.47
N ARG A 69 3.52 1.41 -10.68
CA ARG A 69 4.19 2.04 -11.83
C ARG A 69 3.43 3.29 -12.30
N VAL A 70 2.11 3.23 -12.37
CA VAL A 70 1.25 4.37 -12.74
C VAL A 70 1.38 5.49 -11.71
N CYS A 71 1.26 5.18 -10.42
CA CYS A 71 1.46 6.15 -9.34
C CYS A 71 2.86 6.79 -9.41
N SER A 72 3.91 5.99 -9.63
CA SER A 72 5.28 6.50 -9.80
C SER A 72 5.39 7.46 -10.99
N GLY A 73 4.75 7.13 -12.12
CA GLY A 73 4.70 8.00 -13.30
C GLY A 73 3.94 9.30 -13.05
N LEU A 74 2.79 9.23 -12.38
CA LEU A 74 1.98 10.40 -12.02
C LEU A 74 2.75 11.33 -11.07
N VAL A 75 3.44 10.77 -10.07
CA VAL A 75 4.29 11.56 -9.17
C VAL A 75 5.42 12.22 -9.96
N ALA A 76 6.11 11.49 -10.84
CA ALA A 76 7.19 12.05 -11.66
C ALA A 76 6.71 13.20 -12.57
N MET A 77 5.54 13.05 -13.21
CA MET A 77 4.95 14.10 -14.06
C MET A 77 4.49 15.33 -13.26
N SER A 78 3.85 15.11 -12.11
CA SER A 78 3.32 16.19 -11.27
C SER A 78 4.40 16.91 -10.46
N PHE A 79 5.51 16.24 -10.14
CA PHE A 79 6.57 16.75 -9.27
C PHE A 79 7.11 18.11 -9.71
N LEU A 80 7.46 18.27 -11.00
CA LEU A 80 8.02 19.53 -11.49
C LEU A 80 7.00 20.68 -11.43
N SER A 81 5.71 20.38 -11.66
CA SER A 81 4.62 21.34 -11.61
C SER A 81 4.38 21.82 -10.17
N VAL A 82 4.33 20.90 -9.21
CA VAL A 82 4.13 21.19 -7.78
C VAL A 82 5.31 21.93 -7.18
N THR A 83 6.54 21.52 -7.53
CA THR A 83 7.76 22.17 -7.05
C THR A 83 7.86 23.62 -7.53
N ARG A 84 7.40 23.91 -8.75
CA ARG A 84 7.35 25.26 -9.31
C ARG A 84 6.27 26.14 -8.64
N ALA A 85 5.14 25.55 -8.26
CA ALA A 85 4.03 26.29 -7.66
C ALA A 85 4.24 26.66 -6.18
N ILE A 86 4.88 25.78 -5.39
CA ILE A 86 4.89 25.89 -3.93
C ILE A 86 6.28 26.00 -3.29
N SER A 87 7.35 25.66 -4.04
CA SER A 87 8.71 25.37 -3.57
C SER A 87 8.98 23.92 -3.16
N VAL A 88 10.27 23.55 -3.17
CA VAL A 88 10.78 22.23 -2.79
C VAL A 88 10.34 21.84 -1.38
N GLY A 89 10.40 22.77 -0.42
CA GLY A 89 10.04 22.52 0.98
C GLY A 89 8.56 22.16 1.17
N GLY A 90 7.65 22.90 0.53
CA GLY A 90 6.22 22.61 0.62
C GLY A 90 5.82 21.32 -0.12
N THR A 91 6.56 20.94 -1.17
CA THR A 91 6.34 19.66 -1.86
C THR A 91 6.62 18.46 -0.94
N PHE A 92 7.70 18.52 -0.15
CA PHE A 92 8.00 17.49 0.85
C PHE A 92 6.98 17.45 1.99
N PHE A 93 6.39 18.59 2.36
CA PHE A 93 5.31 18.65 3.34
C PHE A 93 4.06 17.91 2.84
N VAL A 94 3.66 18.13 1.57
CA VAL A 94 2.56 17.40 0.94
C VAL A 94 2.83 15.89 0.93
N PHE A 95 4.05 15.47 0.61
CA PHE A 95 4.41 14.04 0.68
C PHE A 95 4.38 13.48 2.11
N SER A 96 4.71 14.29 3.13
CA SER A 96 4.57 13.89 4.54
C SER A 96 3.11 13.62 4.91
N VAL A 97 2.20 14.50 4.49
CA VAL A 97 0.74 14.35 4.73
C VAL A 97 0.21 13.10 4.03
N ILE A 98 0.55 12.90 2.75
CA ILE A 98 0.14 11.71 1.99
C ILE A 98 0.67 10.44 2.66
N SER A 99 1.93 10.45 3.11
CA SER A 99 2.52 9.33 3.85
C SER A 99 1.78 9.07 5.17
N ALA A 100 1.33 10.10 5.89
CA ALA A 100 0.60 9.95 7.14
C ALA A 100 -0.79 9.33 6.92
N ILE A 101 -1.49 9.77 5.87
CA ILE A 101 -2.77 9.18 5.46
C ILE A 101 -2.57 7.70 5.08
N SER A 102 -1.49 7.37 4.35
CA SER A 102 -1.18 5.99 4.00
C SER A 102 -0.94 5.12 5.23
N VAL A 103 -0.24 5.61 6.25
CA VAL A 103 -0.03 4.86 7.51
C VAL A 103 -1.35 4.67 8.25
N LEU A 104 -2.19 5.70 8.31
CA LEU A 104 -3.51 5.61 8.94
C LEU A 104 -4.42 4.61 8.22
N PHE A 105 -4.39 4.61 6.89
CA PHE A 105 -5.12 3.64 6.07
C PHE A 105 -4.66 2.21 6.37
N VAL A 106 -3.35 1.96 6.39
CA VAL A 106 -2.80 0.64 6.74
C VAL A 106 -3.23 0.23 8.14
N TYR A 107 -3.15 1.13 9.11
CA TYR A 107 -3.54 0.83 10.49
C TYR A 107 -5.04 0.50 10.65
N ALA A 108 -5.92 1.19 9.90
CA ALA A 108 -7.36 1.03 10.05
C ALA A 108 -7.96 -0.09 9.18
N LEU A 109 -7.44 -0.29 7.96
CA LEU A 109 -8.05 -1.16 6.95
C LEU A 109 -7.28 -2.46 6.68
N VAL A 110 -6.01 -2.57 7.09
CA VAL A 110 -5.25 -3.81 6.90
C VAL A 110 -5.43 -4.70 8.14
N PRO A 111 -6.15 -5.82 8.03
CA PRO A 111 -6.24 -6.79 9.12
C PRO A 111 -4.87 -7.46 9.31
N GLU A 112 -4.50 -7.71 10.57
CA GLU A 112 -3.23 -8.36 10.91
C GLU A 112 -3.23 -9.82 10.39
N THR A 113 -2.41 -10.10 9.38
CA THR A 113 -2.26 -11.44 8.77
C THR A 113 -1.24 -12.32 9.48
N LYS A 114 -0.46 -11.76 10.41
CA LYS A 114 0.66 -12.44 11.07
C LYS A 114 0.18 -13.63 11.92
N GLY A 115 0.60 -14.83 11.53
CA GLY A 115 0.35 -16.07 12.28
C GLY A 115 -0.98 -16.76 11.99
N LYS A 116 -1.72 -16.34 10.96
CA LYS A 116 -2.91 -17.06 10.46
C LYS A 116 -2.53 -17.91 9.25
N SER A 117 -3.14 -19.10 9.13
CA SER A 117 -2.97 -19.91 7.91
C SER A 117 -3.70 -19.25 6.74
N LEU A 118 -3.20 -19.48 5.51
CA LEU A 118 -3.86 -19.02 4.27
C LEU A 118 -5.34 -19.43 4.21
N GLU A 119 -5.67 -20.62 4.72
CA GLU A 119 -7.04 -21.15 4.78
C GLU A 119 -7.94 -20.36 5.74
N GLN A 120 -7.42 -19.89 6.88
CA GLN A 120 -8.18 -19.06 7.82
C GLN A 120 -8.42 -17.64 7.30
N ILE A 121 -7.50 -17.11 6.49
CA ILE A 121 -7.67 -15.81 5.82
C ILE A 121 -8.69 -15.93 4.69
N GLU A 122 -8.64 -17.04 3.93
CA GLU A 122 -9.61 -17.33 2.87
C GLU A 122 -11.03 -17.47 3.44
N LEU A 123 -11.20 -18.12 4.61
CA LEU A 123 -12.47 -18.20 5.34
C LEU A 123 -12.95 -16.85 5.89
N LEU A 124 -12.06 -15.90 6.18
CA LEU A 124 -12.43 -14.55 6.65
C LEU A 124 -13.01 -13.67 5.52
N PHE A 125 -12.64 -13.96 4.28
CA PHE A 125 -13.13 -13.29 3.07
C PHE A 125 -14.20 -14.10 2.32
N LYS A 126 -14.41 -15.37 2.71
CA LYS A 126 -15.51 -16.22 2.25
C LYS A 126 -16.76 -15.88 3.06
N ASP A 127 -17.59 -14.96 2.56
CA ASP A 127 -18.96 -14.81 3.07
C ASP A 127 -20.01 -14.87 1.95
N GLU A 128 -21.03 -15.69 2.25
CA GLU A 128 -22.34 -15.98 1.62
C GLU A 128 -22.45 -16.39 0.14
N HIS A 129 -21.70 -15.83 -0.81
CA HIS A 129 -22.05 -15.98 -2.24
C HIS A 129 -21.66 -17.35 -2.86
N GLU A 130 -20.62 -18.03 -2.35
CA GLU A 130 -20.28 -19.40 -2.77
C GLU A 130 -21.15 -20.47 -2.07
N TRP A 131 -21.70 -20.20 -0.89
CA TRP A 131 -22.62 -21.14 -0.23
C TRP A 131 -23.94 -21.22 -1.01
N GLN A 132 -24.47 -20.08 -1.47
CA GLN A 132 -25.67 -20.06 -2.32
C GLN A 132 -25.43 -20.78 -3.66
N GLY A 133 -24.28 -20.61 -4.31
CA GLY A 133 -23.97 -21.33 -5.56
C GLY A 133 -23.85 -22.85 -5.36
N SER A 134 -23.22 -23.28 -4.26
CA SER A 134 -23.02 -24.69 -3.94
C SER A 134 -24.33 -25.40 -3.55
N GLU A 135 -25.24 -24.70 -2.87
CA GLU A 135 -26.56 -25.22 -2.48
C GLU A 135 -27.51 -25.33 -3.70
N ILE A 136 -27.42 -24.39 -4.64
CA ILE A 136 -28.18 -24.43 -5.91
C ILE A 136 -27.69 -25.58 -6.80
N GLU A 137 -26.37 -25.77 -6.96
CA GLU A 137 -25.84 -26.88 -7.76
C GLU A 137 -26.16 -28.25 -7.15
N LEU A 138 -26.09 -28.42 -5.82
CA LEU A 138 -26.51 -29.67 -5.19
C LEU A 138 -28.02 -29.92 -5.31
N GLY A 139 -28.84 -28.87 -5.20
CA GLY A 139 -30.29 -28.95 -5.40
C GLY A 139 -30.63 -29.45 -6.80
N ASP A 140 -29.99 -28.91 -7.83
CA ASP A 140 -30.19 -29.34 -9.22
C ASP A 140 -29.72 -30.78 -9.46
N VAL A 141 -28.57 -31.17 -8.91
CA VAL A 141 -28.05 -32.55 -9.05
C VAL A 141 -28.97 -33.57 -8.37
N VAL A 142 -29.48 -33.28 -7.17
CA VAL A 142 -30.44 -34.15 -6.47
C VAL A 142 -31.75 -34.24 -7.26
N HIS A 143 -32.22 -33.14 -7.85
CA HIS A 143 -33.45 -33.14 -8.64
C HIS A 143 -33.33 -33.94 -9.94
N LEU A 144 -32.13 -33.97 -10.54
CA LEU A 144 -31.82 -34.77 -11.72
C LEU A 144 -31.72 -36.26 -11.40
N VAL A 145 -31.15 -36.62 -10.24
CA VAL A 145 -31.04 -38.03 -9.79
C VAL A 145 -32.39 -38.63 -9.40
N GLN A 146 -33.31 -37.85 -8.82
CA GLN A 146 -34.66 -38.35 -8.47
C GLN A 146 -35.61 -38.54 -9.66
N LYS A 147 -35.25 -38.07 -10.85
CA LYS A 147 -36.09 -38.15 -12.06
C LYS A 147 -35.71 -39.31 -12.99
N GLN A 148 -34.73 -40.14 -12.61
CA GLN A 148 -34.38 -41.41 -13.23
C GLN A 148 -34.87 -42.59 -12.40
#